data_AF-A0A959ZEJ1-F1
#
_entry.id   AF-A0A959ZEJ1-F1
#
_cell.length_a   1.000
_cell.length_b   1.000
_cell.length_c   1.000
_cell.angle_alpha   90.00
_cell.angle_beta   90.00
_cell.angle_gamma   90.00
#
_symmetry.space_group_name_H-M   'P 1'
#
loop_
_entity.id
_entity.type
_entity.pdbx_description
1 polymer ?
#
loop_
_entity_poly.entity_id
_entity_poly.type
_entity_poly.pdbx_seq_one_letter_code
_entity_poly.pdbx_strand_id
1 'polypeptide(L)'
;MPPTREQSSEKQEEQENQQGSGRSGVSRRQLMSMAGGSVALGAFLAACGDDSDSDSNSSMSGASGDSGSSGSSMADDSTAQFGKGDIGIMNYALTLEYLETAFYQDVAKSGLFKGSDLETIRKFGSQEAEHVAALTAAVKKAGGKPAPKPKTEFPL
;
A
#
# COMPACT_ATOMS: atom_id res chain seq x y z
N MET A 1 33.77 45.21 24.70
CA MET A 1 34.45 45.15 26.02
C MET A 1 33.49 44.54 27.03
N PRO A 2 33.99 43.69 27.94
CA PRO A 2 33.30 42.53 28.50
C PRO A 2 32.38 42.87 29.68
N PRO A 3 31.47 41.95 30.07
CA PRO A 3 30.86 41.97 31.39
C PRO A 3 31.77 41.31 32.44
N THR A 4 31.82 41.93 33.62
CA THR A 4 32.53 41.50 34.82
C THR A 4 31.89 40.24 35.43
N ARG A 5 32.76 39.35 35.91
CA ARG A 5 32.49 38.11 36.67
C ARG A 5 32.18 38.42 38.14
N GLU A 6 31.57 37.45 38.82
CA GLU A 6 31.56 37.09 40.27
C GLU A 6 30.12 36.77 40.70
N GLN A 7 29.65 35.53 40.52
CA GLN A 7 29.71 34.41 41.50
C GLN A 7 29.02 34.70 42.84
N SER A 8 27.93 33.99 43.15
CA SER A 8 27.77 33.17 44.37
C SER A 8 26.34 32.65 44.53
N SER A 9 26.13 31.35 44.33
CA SER A 9 25.25 30.51 45.16
C SER A 9 25.45 29.04 44.76
N GLU A 10 26.38 28.40 45.46
CA GLU A 10 26.42 26.95 45.66
C GLU A 10 25.12 26.49 46.32
N LYS A 11 24.56 25.35 45.88
CA LYS A 11 24.48 24.12 46.69
C LYS A 11 23.68 23.02 45.98
N GLN A 12 24.39 21.90 45.80
CA GLN A 12 23.97 20.51 46.05
C GLN A 12 22.92 19.92 45.08
N GLU A 13 23.26 18.92 44.24
CA GLU A 13 23.47 17.49 44.61
C GLU A 13 22.29 17.00 45.48
N GLU A 14 21.54 15.94 45.22
CA GLU A 14 21.66 14.74 44.41
C GLU A 14 20.31 14.04 44.63
N GLN A 15 19.69 13.45 43.60
CA GLN A 15 18.86 12.25 43.78
C GLN A 15 18.51 11.67 42.41
N GLU A 16 19.48 10.91 41.91
CA GLU A 16 19.24 9.67 41.22
C GLU A 16 18.27 8.81 42.05
N ASN A 17 17.06 8.54 41.54
CA ASN A 17 16.53 7.19 41.66
C ASN A 17 15.38 6.87 40.69
N GLN A 18 15.68 5.92 39.82
CA GLN A 18 14.84 4.79 39.42
C GLN A 18 13.49 5.05 38.71
N GLN A 19 13.53 4.68 37.43
CA GLN A 19 12.60 3.73 36.79
C GLN A 19 11.10 4.05 36.88
N GLY A 20 10.60 4.62 35.78
CA GLY A 20 9.18 4.66 35.44
C GLY A 20 8.95 4.23 34.00
N SER A 21 8.94 2.92 33.77
CA SER A 21 8.26 2.20 32.67
C SER A 21 8.03 2.97 31.36
N GLY A 22 9.08 3.03 30.54
CA GLY A 22 8.94 3.37 29.12
C GLY A 22 8.15 2.28 28.38
N ARG A 23 6.92 2.58 27.98
CA ARG A 23 6.31 1.94 26.81
C ARG A 23 6.97 2.54 25.57
N SER A 24 8.21 2.13 25.33
CA SER A 24 8.96 2.49 24.14
C SER A 24 8.38 1.72 22.95
N GLY A 25 7.59 2.41 22.13
CA GLY A 25 7.43 1.99 20.74
C GLY A 25 8.82 1.78 20.13
N VAL A 26 8.99 0.70 19.38
CA VAL A 26 10.25 0.34 18.74
C VAL A 26 10.77 1.56 17.98
N SER A 27 11.85 2.16 18.49
CA SER A 27 12.42 3.35 17.89
C SER A 27 13.03 2.97 16.54
N ARG A 28 12.80 3.79 15.50
CA ARG A 28 13.37 3.58 14.14
C ARG A 28 14.90 3.38 14.17
N ARG A 29 15.58 3.95 15.18
CA ARG A 29 17.02 3.75 15.44
C ARG A 29 17.37 2.37 16.02
N GLN A 30 16.47 1.76 16.79
CA GLN A 30 16.58 0.37 17.25
C GLN A 30 16.44 -0.60 16.08
N LEU A 31 15.53 -0.31 15.14
CA LEU A 31 15.36 -1.05 13.89
C LEU A 31 16.59 -0.95 12.95
N MET A 32 17.31 0.18 12.97
CA MET A 32 18.57 0.30 12.24
C MET A 32 19.78 -0.31 12.97
N SER A 33 19.63 -0.75 14.22
CA SER A 33 20.68 -1.40 15.01
C SER A 33 20.59 -2.93 15.02
N MET A 34 19.59 -3.53 14.36
CA MET A 34 19.43 -5.00 14.23
C MET A 34 19.85 -5.55 12.86
N ALA A 35 20.35 -4.71 11.94
CA ALA A 35 20.72 -5.12 10.57
C ALA A 35 22.23 -5.41 10.38
N GLY A 36 22.97 -5.65 11.47
CA GLY A 36 24.42 -5.93 11.46
C GLY A 36 24.81 -7.34 11.94
N GLY A 37 23.87 -8.30 12.00
CA GLY A 37 24.13 -9.65 12.49
C GLY A 37 23.32 -10.70 11.75
N SER A 38 24.01 -11.61 11.08
CA SER A 38 23.48 -12.72 10.29
C SER A 38 22.70 -13.73 11.17
N VAL A 39 21.37 -13.65 11.26
CA VAL A 39 20.54 -14.75 11.82
C VAL A 39 19.18 -14.87 11.13
N ALA A 40 19.00 -16.02 10.47
CA ALA A 40 17.80 -16.84 10.22
C ALA A 40 16.56 -16.24 9.53
N LEU A 41 16.41 -16.61 8.25
CA LEU A 41 15.19 -16.61 7.41
C LEU A 41 14.08 -17.57 7.91
N GLY A 42 13.85 -17.71 9.22
CA GLY A 42 13.11 -18.85 9.77
C GLY A 42 12.04 -18.59 10.82
N ALA A 43 11.71 -17.33 11.14
CA ALA A 43 10.79 -17.02 12.24
C ALA A 43 9.49 -16.30 11.83
N PHE A 44 9.09 -16.36 10.55
CA PHE A 44 7.83 -15.79 10.06
C PHE A 44 6.72 -16.82 9.79
N LEU A 45 6.96 -18.11 10.04
CA LEU A 45 6.03 -19.21 9.76
C LEU A 45 5.51 -19.95 11.01
N ALA A 46 5.86 -19.49 12.22
CA ALA A 46 5.45 -20.11 13.50
C ALA A 46 4.42 -19.28 14.29
N ALA A 47 3.85 -18.24 13.68
CA ALA A 47 2.85 -17.37 14.33
C ALA A 47 1.42 -17.56 13.80
N CYS A 48 1.18 -18.64 13.05
CA CYS A 48 -0.17 -19.07 12.68
C CYS A 48 -0.30 -20.57 12.97
N GLY A 49 -0.54 -20.90 14.23
CA GLY A 49 -0.86 -22.27 14.64
C GLY A 49 -0.47 -22.55 16.08
N ASP A 50 -1.42 -22.37 17.01
CA ASP A 50 -1.75 -23.37 18.04
C ASP A 50 -3.03 -23.00 18.83
N ASP A 51 -3.75 -24.06 19.28
CA ASP A 51 -4.92 -24.18 20.18
C ASP A 51 -6.29 -23.59 19.73
N SER A 52 -7.39 -24.32 19.44
CA SER A 52 -8.03 -25.58 19.91
C SER A 52 -8.82 -25.50 21.23
N ASP A 53 -10.17 -25.56 21.10
CA ASP A 53 -11.24 -26.12 21.97
C ASP A 53 -12.56 -25.36 21.64
N SER A 54 -13.67 -25.93 21.14
CA SER A 54 -14.29 -27.22 21.41
C SER A 54 -15.21 -27.72 20.26
N ASP A 55 -15.14 -29.04 20.05
CA ASP A 55 -16.20 -30.00 19.65
C ASP A 55 -16.75 -30.13 18.22
N SER A 56 -16.21 -31.17 17.56
CA SER A 56 -16.93 -32.37 17.07
C SER A 56 -17.65 -32.35 15.70
N ASN A 57 -16.96 -32.82 14.65
CA ASN A 57 -17.23 -34.16 14.10
C ASN A 57 -16.09 -34.63 13.18
N SER A 58 -15.62 -35.84 13.45
CA SER A 58 -14.62 -36.61 12.71
C SER A 58 -15.17 -37.17 11.39
N SER A 59 -14.49 -36.89 10.27
CA SER A 59 -14.24 -37.88 9.22
C SER A 59 -13.03 -37.45 8.40
N MET A 60 -11.98 -38.26 8.44
CA MET A 60 -10.73 -38.06 7.72
C MET A 60 -10.80 -38.55 6.27
N SER A 61 -9.87 -37.98 5.50
CA SER A 61 -9.23 -38.48 4.28
C SER A 61 -9.85 -38.09 2.94
N GLY A 62 -9.11 -37.21 2.25
CA GLY A 62 -9.29 -36.91 0.85
C GLY A 62 -8.48 -35.69 0.42
N ALA A 63 -7.18 -35.65 0.74
CA ALA A 63 -6.27 -34.66 0.15
C ALA A 63 -6.16 -34.93 -1.35
N SER A 64 -6.92 -34.17 -2.14
CA SER A 64 -6.67 -33.92 -3.56
C SER A 64 -6.61 -32.40 -3.67
N GLY A 65 -5.45 -31.87 -4.07
CA GLY A 65 -5.21 -30.44 -4.10
C GLY A 65 -6.27 -29.71 -4.91
N ASP A 66 -6.90 -28.73 -4.28
CA ASP A 66 -7.51 -27.63 -4.98
C ASP A 66 -6.93 -26.36 -4.37
N SER A 67 -6.17 -25.65 -5.20
CA SER A 67 -5.83 -24.25 -4.99
C SER A 67 -7.11 -23.43 -5.21
N GLY A 68 -8.09 -23.64 -4.33
CA GLY A 68 -9.34 -22.90 -4.31
C GLY A 68 -9.07 -21.56 -3.67
N SER A 69 -8.67 -20.58 -4.49
CA SER A 69 -8.81 -19.18 -4.16
C SER A 69 -10.25 -18.97 -3.69
N SER A 70 -10.46 -18.88 -2.38
CA SER A 70 -11.65 -18.25 -1.81
C SER A 70 -11.54 -16.75 -2.06
N GLY A 71 -11.53 -16.37 -3.33
CA GLY A 71 -12.08 -15.10 -3.76
C GLY A 71 -13.58 -15.23 -3.50
N SER A 72 -13.99 -14.85 -2.29
CA SER A 72 -15.41 -14.67 -1.98
C SER A 72 -15.99 -13.77 -3.03
N SER A 73 -16.69 -14.38 -3.99
CA SER A 73 -17.45 -13.71 -5.02
C SER A 73 -18.65 -13.03 -4.36
N MET A 74 -18.39 -11.89 -3.73
CA MET A 74 -19.35 -10.80 -3.87
C MET A 74 -19.19 -10.34 -5.31
N ALA A 75 -19.82 -11.05 -6.24
CA ALA A 75 -20.01 -10.56 -7.59
C ALA A 75 -20.93 -9.34 -7.45
N ASP A 76 -20.32 -8.21 -7.17
CA ASP A 76 -20.93 -6.91 -7.29
C ASP A 76 -21.33 -6.75 -8.76
N ASP A 77 -22.64 -6.81 -9.01
CA ASP A 77 -23.23 -6.72 -10.35
C ASP A 77 -22.85 -5.42 -11.07
N SER A 78 -22.38 -4.40 -10.34
CA SER A 78 -22.03 -3.08 -10.90
C SER A 78 -20.90 -3.15 -11.93
N THR A 79 -20.05 -4.20 -11.90
CA THR A 79 -18.98 -4.38 -12.90
C THR A 79 -19.26 -5.47 -13.93
N ALA A 80 -20.45 -6.08 -13.94
CA ALA A 80 -20.77 -7.21 -14.81
C ALA A 80 -20.57 -6.90 -16.31
N GLN A 81 -20.80 -5.64 -16.73
CA GLN A 81 -20.57 -5.18 -18.10
C GLN A 81 -19.09 -5.21 -18.53
N PHE A 82 -18.16 -5.24 -17.57
CA PHE A 82 -16.70 -5.27 -17.80
C PHE A 82 -16.11 -6.69 -17.72
N GLY A 83 -16.92 -7.68 -17.35
CA GLY A 83 -16.51 -9.07 -17.18
C GLY A 83 -17.04 -9.67 -15.87
N LYS A 84 -16.68 -10.92 -15.60
CA LYS A 84 -17.06 -11.62 -14.36
C LYS A 84 -15.90 -11.63 -13.36
N GLY A 85 -16.24 -11.54 -12.07
CA GLY A 85 -15.28 -11.62 -10.97
C GLY A 85 -14.16 -10.59 -11.08
N ASP A 86 -12.97 -10.96 -10.62
CA ASP A 86 -11.81 -10.06 -10.54
C ASP A 86 -11.41 -9.47 -11.91
N ILE A 87 -11.60 -10.22 -13.00
CA ILE A 87 -11.34 -9.72 -14.36
C ILE A 87 -12.28 -8.55 -14.70
N GLY A 88 -13.55 -8.62 -14.28
CA GLY A 88 -14.51 -7.53 -14.44
C GLY A 88 -14.09 -6.28 -13.68
N ILE A 89 -13.66 -6.44 -12.42
CA ILE A 89 -13.17 -5.35 -11.57
C ILE A 89 -11.90 -4.71 -12.17
N MET A 90 -10.93 -5.52 -12.60
CA MET A 90 -9.71 -5.02 -13.23
C MET A 90 -9.99 -4.29 -14.55
N ASN A 91 -10.94 -4.77 -15.36
CA ASN A 91 -11.33 -4.09 -16.59
C ASN A 91 -12.12 -2.80 -16.34
N TYR A 92 -12.92 -2.75 -15.27
CA TYR A 92 -13.56 -1.52 -14.83
C TYR A 92 -12.51 -0.49 -14.43
N ALA A 93 -11.57 -0.85 -13.55
CA ALA A 93 -10.46 0.01 -13.16
C ALA A 93 -9.63 0.46 -14.37
N LEU A 94 -9.25 -0.46 -15.27
CA LEU A 94 -8.50 -0.14 -16.48
C LEU A 94 -9.23 0.89 -17.36
N THR A 95 -10.56 0.84 -17.40
CA THR A 95 -11.35 1.84 -18.14
C THR A 95 -11.24 3.22 -17.50
N LEU A 96 -11.27 3.31 -16.16
CA LEU A 96 -11.08 4.57 -15.44
C LEU A 96 -9.68 5.14 -15.67
N GLU A 97 -8.63 4.32 -15.58
CA GLU A 97 -7.25 4.76 -15.81
C GLU A 97 -7.05 5.34 -17.22
N TYR A 98 -7.73 4.79 -18.23
CA TYR A 98 -7.70 5.37 -19.57
C TYR A 98 -8.34 6.76 -19.63
N LEU A 99 -9.45 6.97 -18.92
CA LEU A 99 -10.13 8.26 -18.85
C LEU A 99 -9.23 9.30 -18.16
N GLU A 100 -8.64 8.93 -17.03
CA GLU A 100 -7.77 9.81 -16.24
C GLU A 100 -6.48 10.15 -16.99
N THR A 101 -5.85 9.16 -17.63
CA THR A 101 -4.68 9.38 -18.50
C THR A 101 -5.02 10.37 -19.61
N ALA A 102 -6.18 10.24 -20.26
CA ALA A 102 -6.60 11.16 -21.32
C ALA A 102 -6.90 12.56 -20.76
N PHE A 103 -7.59 12.63 -19.62
CA PHE A 103 -7.94 13.88 -18.96
C PHE A 103 -6.70 14.68 -18.58
N TYR A 104 -5.73 14.07 -17.88
CA TYR A 104 -4.49 14.75 -17.50
C TYR A 104 -3.68 15.20 -18.71
N GLN A 105 -3.69 14.44 -19.80
CA GLN A 105 -3.04 14.87 -21.05
C GLN A 105 -3.69 16.12 -21.65
N ASP A 106 -5.02 16.20 -21.64
CA ASP A 106 -5.73 17.34 -22.20
C ASP A 106 -5.62 18.57 -21.29
N VAL A 107 -5.74 18.40 -19.96
CA VAL A 107 -5.53 19.46 -18.97
C VAL A 107 -4.10 20.01 -19.02
N ALA A 108 -3.09 19.15 -19.21
CA ALA A 108 -1.71 19.61 -19.34
C ALA A 108 -1.48 20.46 -20.61
N LYS A 109 -2.33 20.32 -21.63
CA LYS A 109 -2.26 21.04 -22.92
C LYS A 109 -3.18 22.25 -22.99
N SER A 110 -4.19 22.35 -22.11
CA SER A 110 -5.22 23.41 -22.17
C SER A 110 -4.67 24.80 -21.89
N GLY A 111 -3.53 24.91 -21.22
CA GLY A 111 -2.94 26.19 -20.79
C GLY A 111 -3.58 26.79 -19.53
N LEU A 112 -4.52 26.08 -18.90
CA LEU A 112 -5.17 26.49 -17.65
C LEU A 112 -4.22 26.52 -16.44
N PHE A 113 -3.18 25.67 -16.46
CA PHE A 113 -2.22 25.51 -15.37
C PHE A 113 -0.80 25.83 -15.80
N LYS A 114 0.03 26.30 -14.86
CA LYS A 114 1.44 26.68 -15.09
C LYS A 114 2.29 26.33 -13.87
N GLY A 115 3.61 26.41 -14.01
CA GLY A 115 4.55 26.21 -12.90
C GLY A 115 4.43 24.83 -12.25
N SER A 116 4.47 24.80 -10.91
CA SER A 116 4.40 23.58 -10.10
C SER A 116 3.11 22.77 -10.29
N ASP A 117 2.00 23.45 -10.56
CA ASP A 117 0.70 22.77 -10.74
C ASP A 117 0.71 21.98 -12.04
N LEU A 118 1.23 22.57 -13.12
CA LEU A 118 1.40 21.87 -14.40
C LEU A 118 2.39 20.71 -14.28
N GLU A 119 3.45 20.85 -13.50
CA GLU A 119 4.38 19.75 -13.22
C GLU A 119 3.69 18.60 -12.49
N THR A 120 2.86 18.91 -11.48
CA THR A 120 2.09 17.92 -10.72
C THR A 120 1.06 17.22 -11.60
N ILE A 121 0.34 17.95 -12.45
CA ILE A 121 -0.62 17.41 -13.42
C ILE A 121 0.07 16.42 -14.37
N ARG A 122 1.26 16.78 -14.89
CA ARG A 122 2.04 15.90 -15.75
C ARG A 122 2.52 14.65 -15.02
N LYS A 123 2.89 14.79 -13.75
CA LYS A 123 3.29 13.66 -12.91
C LYS A 123 2.14 12.68 -12.72
N PHE A 124 0.95 13.14 -12.35
CA PHE A 124 -0.22 12.25 -12.25
C PHE A 124 -0.56 11.62 -13.60
N GLY A 125 -0.58 12.40 -14.69
CA GLY A 125 -0.77 11.85 -16.03
C GLY A 125 0.23 10.75 -16.42
N SER A 126 1.48 10.80 -15.93
CA SER A 126 2.45 9.72 -16.12
C SER A 126 2.17 8.49 -15.26
N GLN A 127 1.71 8.68 -14.02
CA GLN A 127 1.35 7.60 -13.11
C GLN A 127 0.12 6.83 -13.62
N GLU A 128 -0.90 7.53 -14.13
CA GLU A 128 -2.07 6.85 -14.69
C GLU A 128 -1.70 6.04 -15.95
N ALA A 129 -0.73 6.51 -16.75
CA ALA A 129 -0.21 5.73 -17.87
C ALA A 129 0.52 4.45 -17.41
N GLU A 130 1.25 4.51 -16.29
CA GLU A 130 1.86 3.33 -15.65
C GLU A 130 0.79 2.38 -15.10
N HIS A 131 -0.28 2.90 -14.49
CA HIS A 131 -1.43 2.10 -14.04
C HIS A 131 -2.13 1.39 -15.19
N VAL A 132 -2.37 2.07 -16.32
CA VAL A 132 -2.90 1.45 -17.55
C VAL A 132 -2.03 0.26 -17.97
N ALA A 133 -0.71 0.42 -17.98
CA ALA A 133 0.21 -0.66 -18.36
C ALA A 133 0.14 -1.83 -17.38
N ALA A 134 0.15 -1.53 -16.08
CA ALA A 134 0.09 -2.53 -15.01
C ALA A 134 -1.23 -3.33 -15.05
N LEU A 135 -2.39 -2.65 -15.12
CA LEU A 135 -3.69 -3.31 -15.19
C LEU A 135 -3.87 -4.09 -16.49
N THR A 136 -3.41 -3.56 -17.63
CA THR A 136 -3.42 -4.30 -18.89
C THR A 136 -2.63 -5.60 -18.79
N ALA A 137 -1.44 -5.55 -18.16
CA ALA A 137 -0.64 -6.75 -17.93
C ALA A 137 -1.30 -7.72 -16.95
N ALA A 138 -1.89 -7.22 -15.86
CA ALA A 138 -2.61 -8.01 -14.87
C ALA A 138 -3.79 -8.76 -15.48
N VAL A 139 -4.63 -8.07 -16.27
CA VAL A 139 -5.76 -8.69 -16.97
C VAL A 139 -5.30 -9.80 -17.91
N LYS A 140 -4.26 -9.55 -18.72
CA LYS A 140 -3.68 -10.58 -19.61
C LYS A 140 -3.14 -11.77 -18.83
N LYS A 141 -2.42 -11.52 -17.73
CA LYS A 141 -1.86 -12.57 -16.87
C LYS A 141 -2.95 -13.42 -16.21
N ALA A 142 -4.09 -12.82 -15.88
CA ALA A 142 -5.26 -13.52 -15.36
C ALA A 142 -6.07 -14.28 -16.44
N GLY A 143 -5.61 -14.29 -17.70
CA GLY A 143 -6.32 -14.92 -18.81
C GLY A 143 -7.50 -14.11 -19.35
N GLY A 144 -7.66 -12.87 -18.90
CA GLY A 144 -8.69 -11.95 -19.36
C GLY A 144 -8.30 -11.19 -20.61
N LYS A 145 -9.30 -10.61 -21.28
CA LYS A 145 -9.10 -9.65 -22.36
C LYS A 145 -9.16 -8.22 -21.78
N PRO A 146 -8.10 -7.41 -21.92
CA PRO A 146 -8.12 -6.02 -21.47
C PRO A 146 -9.24 -5.22 -22.14
N ALA A 147 -9.89 -4.36 -21.34
CA ALA A 147 -10.87 -3.41 -21.83
C ALA A 147 -10.28 -2.51 -22.94
N PRO A 148 -11.04 -2.19 -23.99
CA PRO A 148 -10.60 -1.26 -25.01
C PRO A 148 -10.53 0.16 -24.45
N LYS A 149 -9.60 0.97 -24.95
CA LYS A 149 -9.52 2.39 -24.60
C LYS A 149 -10.78 3.13 -25.09
N PRO A 150 -11.52 3.84 -24.21
CA PRO A 150 -12.67 4.64 -24.62
C PRO A 150 -12.24 5.88 -25.44
N LYS A 151 -13.18 6.40 -26.23
CA LYS A 151 -13.04 7.74 -26.83
C LYS A 151 -13.44 8.78 -25.79
N THR A 152 -12.66 9.84 -25.66
CA THR A 152 -12.84 10.86 -24.63
C THR A 152 -12.83 12.25 -25.24
N GLU A 153 -13.73 13.10 -24.78
CA GLU A 153 -13.72 14.54 -25.01
C GLU A 153 -14.08 15.22 -23.69
N PHE A 154 -13.27 16.18 -23.24
CA PHE A 154 -13.47 16.88 -21.98
C PHE A 154 -13.74 18.37 -22.23
N PRO A 155 -14.75 18.96 -21.59
CA PRO A 155 -14.95 20.41 -21.64
C PRO A 155 -13.91 21.10 -20.75
N LEU A 156 -12.82 21.59 -21.35
CA LEU A 156 -11.70 22.28 -20.69
C LEU A 156 -11.64 23.76 -21.07
#